data_AF-A0A381TDZ0-F1
#
_entry.id   AF-A0A381TDZ0-F1
#
_cell.length_a   1.000
_cell.length_b   1.000
_cell.length_c   1.000
_cell.angle_alpha   90.00
_cell.angle_beta   90.00
_cell.angle_gamma   90.00
#
_symmetry.space_group_name_H-M   'P 1'
#
loop_
_entity.id
_entity.type
_entity.pdbx_description
1 polymer ?
#
loop_
_entity_poly.entity_id
_entity_poly.type
_entity_poly.pdbx_seq_one_letter_code
_entity_poly.pdbx_strand_id
1 'polypeptide(L)' 'MHEYIDSTYDEHYSKNKYQATEFIIDGGHGEGFCIGNIMKYAQRYGKKNGKDKSDLLKVLHYGIIALHVHDMENSE' A
#
# COMPACT_ATOMS: atom_id res chain seq x y z
N MET A 1 -10.30 -1.24 -14.30
CA MET A 1 -9.13 -0.79 -13.51
C MET A 1 -9.58 0.24 -12.50
N HIS A 2 -10.33 1.26 -12.94
CA HIS A 2 -11.11 2.15 -12.06
C HIS A 2 -11.94 1.39 -11.03
N GLU A 3 -12.88 0.52 -11.42
CA GLU A 3 -13.70 -0.23 -10.44
C GLU A 3 -12.91 -1.04 -9.40
N TYR A 4 -11.71 -1.54 -9.75
CA TYR A 4 -10.86 -2.26 -8.79
C TYR A 4 -10.14 -1.30 -7.85
N ILE A 5 -9.68 -0.16 -8.36
CA ILE A 5 -9.10 0.91 -7.55
C ILE A 5 -10.18 1.49 -6.64
N ASP A 6 -11.36 1.78 -7.18
CA ASP A 6 -12.53 2.32 -6.47
C ASP A 6 -13.06 1.33 -5.44
N SER A 7 -13.17 0.03 -5.74
CA SER A 7 -13.55 -0.98 -4.74
C SER A 7 -12.48 -1.16 -3.66
N THR A 8 -11.20 -1.02 -4.04
CA THR A 8 -10.10 -1.01 -3.06
C THR A 8 -10.14 0.25 -2.22
N TYR A 9 -10.59 1.38 -2.78
CA TYR A 9 -10.82 2.66 -2.10
C TYR A 9 -12.02 2.59 -1.14
N ASP A 10 -13.12 1.94 -1.54
CA ASP A 10 -14.31 1.76 -0.71
C ASP A 10 -14.07 0.73 0.41
N GLU A 11 -13.37 -0.37 0.13
CA GLU A 11 -12.88 -1.29 1.16
C GLU A 11 -11.74 -0.68 1.98
N HIS A 12 -11.10 0.40 1.51
CA HIS A 12 -10.09 1.15 2.25
C HIS A 12 -10.65 1.95 3.43
N TYR A 13 -11.95 2.15 3.52
CA TYR A 13 -12.55 2.84 4.66
C TYR A 13 -13.28 1.88 5.61
N SER A 14 -13.13 0.56 5.41
CA SER A 14 -13.68 -0.46 6.32
C SER A 14 -12.83 -0.64 7.59
N LYS A 15 -12.84 0.43 8.40
CA LYS A 15 -12.73 0.60 9.87
C LYS A 15 -11.79 -0.23 10.77
N ASN A 16 -11.13 -1.32 10.37
CA ASN A 16 -10.41 -2.18 11.33
C ASN A 16 -8.92 -2.47 11.05
N LYS A 17 -8.41 -2.34 9.82
CA LYS A 17 -6.96 -2.56 9.52
C LYS A 17 -6.12 -1.28 9.52
N TYR A 18 -6.75 -0.12 9.48
CA TYR A 18 -6.11 1.19 9.37
C TYR A 18 -5.38 1.61 10.63
N GLN A 19 -5.88 1.22 11.81
CA GLN A 19 -5.23 1.58 13.06
C GLN A 19 -3.75 1.17 13.11
N ALA A 20 -3.35 0.04 12.52
CA ALA A 20 -1.95 -0.36 12.54
C ALA A 20 -1.10 0.40 11.50
N THR A 21 -1.62 0.62 10.29
CA THR A 21 -0.88 1.31 9.22
C THR A 21 -0.80 2.82 9.46
N GLU A 22 -1.89 3.45 9.88
CA GLU A 22 -1.90 4.86 10.30
C GLU A 22 -0.96 5.08 11.47
N PHE A 23 -0.96 4.23 12.50
CA PHE A 23 -0.05 4.37 13.63
C PHE A 23 1.44 4.22 13.25
N ILE A 24 1.75 3.42 12.22
CA ILE A 24 3.12 3.30 11.69
C ILE A 24 3.51 4.55 10.89
N ILE A 25 2.57 5.13 10.13
CA ILE A 25 2.79 6.36 9.36
C ILE A 25 2.96 7.55 10.31
N ASP A 26 2.03 7.73 11.25
CA ASP A 26 2.06 8.76 12.29
C ASP A 26 3.29 8.63 13.20
N GLY A 27 3.85 7.42 13.32
CA GLY A 27 5.10 7.15 14.06
C GLY A 27 6.38 7.52 13.29
N GLY A 28 6.30 8.12 12.11
CA GLY A 28 7.47 8.51 11.30
C GLY A 28 8.17 7.33 10.60
N HIS A 29 7.46 6.22 10.39
CA HIS A 29 7.99 5.02 9.73
C HIS A 29 7.20 4.65 8.46
N GLY A 30 6.39 5.58 7.95
CA GLY A 30 5.49 5.38 6.81
C GLY A 30 6.20 5.04 5.50
N GLU A 31 7.25 5.79 5.14
CA GLU A 31 7.99 5.57 3.89
C GLU A 31 8.63 4.17 3.85
N GLY A 32 9.42 3.84 4.88
CA GLY A 32 10.09 2.53 4.97
C GLY A 32 9.10 1.36 4.99
N PHE A 33 7.96 1.52 5.66
CA PHE A 33 6.89 0.52 5.68
C PHE A 33 6.29 0.27 4.28
N CYS A 34 6.01 1.34 3.53
CA CYS A 34 5.41 1.23 2.21
C CYS A 34 6.40 0.65 1.19
N ILE A 35 7.63 1.17 1.15
CA ILE A 35 8.68 0.68 0.25
C ILE A 35 9.01 -0.79 0.51
N GLY A 36 9.09 -1.20 1.79
CA GLY A 36 9.31 -2.59 2.17
C GLY A 36 8.21 -3.52 1.63
N ASN A 37 6.94 -3.11 1.70
CA ASN A 37 5.84 -3.91 1.17
C ASN A 37 5.82 -3.93 -0.36
N ILE A 38 6.10 -2.80 -1.03
CA ILE A 38 6.24 -2.76 -2.50
C ILE A 38 7.28 -3.79 -2.95
N MET A 39 8.48 -3.76 -2.34
CA MET A 39 9.56 -4.68 -2.68
C MET A 39 9.17 -6.15 -2.42
N LYS A 40 8.54 -6.43 -1.27
CA LYS A 40 8.03 -7.75 -0.91
C LYS A 40 7.07 -8.30 -1.97
N TYR A 41 6.08 -7.53 -2.41
CA TYR A 41 5.08 -8.01 -3.38
C TYR A 41 5.62 -8.06 -4.80
N ALA A 42 6.50 -7.13 -5.19
CA ALA A 42 7.22 -7.20 -6.46
C ALA A 42 8.09 -8.46 -6.55
N GLN A 43 8.83 -8.80 -5.49
CA GLN A 43 9.65 -10.01 -5.44
C GLN A 43 8.83 -11.30 -5.38
N ARG A 44 7.62 -11.24 -4.81
CA ARG A 44 6.71 -12.37 -4.68
C ARG A 44 6.07 -12.74 -6.02
N TYR A 45 5.76 -11.76 -6.85
CA TYR A 45 5.13 -11.97 -8.15
C TYR A 45 5.99 -12.87 -9.04
N GLY A 46 5.41 -13.97 -9.52
CA GLY A 46 6.11 -15.00 -10.30
C GLY A 46 6.85 -16.04 -9.45
N LYS A 47 7.01 -15.83 -8.13
CA LYS A 47 7.66 -16.79 -7.22
C LYS A 47 6.66 -17.56 -6.35
N LYS A 48 5.64 -16.88 -5.82
CA LYS A 48 4.60 -17.48 -4.97
C LYS A 48 3.27 -17.42 -5.70
N ASN A 49 2.64 -18.58 -5.91
CA ASN A 49 1.39 -18.73 -6.66
C ASN A 49 1.49 -18.27 -8.14
N GLY A 50 2.70 -18.30 -8.72
CA GLY A 50 2.93 -17.86 -10.09
C GLY A 50 2.71 -16.34 -10.26
N LYS A 51 2.12 -15.93 -11.38
CA LYS A 51 1.83 -14.53 -11.69
C LYS A 51 0.50 -14.07 -11.08
N ASP A 52 0.44 -14.09 -9.74
CA ASP A 52 -0.76 -13.71 -9.00
C ASP A 52 -1.04 -12.21 -9.14
N LYS A 53 -2.18 -11.87 -9.74
CA LYS A 53 -2.63 -10.48 -9.92
C LYS A 53 -2.69 -9.73 -8.60
N SER A 54 -3.00 -10.40 -7.49
CA SER A 54 -3.11 -9.79 -6.16
C SER A 54 -1.78 -9.24 -5.62
N ASP A 55 -0.64 -9.69 -6.14
CA ASP A 55 0.66 -9.13 -5.78
C ASP A 55 0.88 -7.78 -6.49
N LEU A 56 0.50 -7.67 -7.77
CA LEU A 56 0.56 -6.39 -8.51
C LEU A 56 -0.38 -5.34 -7.90
N LEU A 57 -1.56 -5.77 -7.46
CA LEU A 57 -2.54 -4.87 -6.84
C LEU A 57 -2.04 -4.35 -5.49
N LYS A 58 -1.32 -5.17 -4.72
CA LYS A 58 -0.67 -4.72 -3.48
C LYS A 58 0.50 -3.77 -3.75
N VAL A 59 1.28 -3.99 -4.82
CA VAL A 59 2.31 -3.02 -5.25
C VAL A 59 1.69 -1.64 -5.49
N LEU A 60 0.57 -1.57 -6.23
CA LEU A 60 -0.13 -0.32 -6.47
C LEU A 60 -0.70 0.30 -5.19
N HIS A 61 -1.34 -0.50 -4.35
CA HIS A 61 -1.90 -0.06 -3.07
C HIS A 61 -0.86 0.62 -2.17
N TYR A 62 0.28 -0.04 -1.93
CA TYR A 62 1.35 0.56 -1.12
C TYR A 62 2.03 1.73 -1.84
N GLY A 63 2.02 1.76 -3.18
CA GLY A 63 2.49 2.91 -3.96
C GLY A 63 1.64 4.16 -3.76
N ILE A 64 0.31 4.02 -3.72
CA ILE A 64 -0.61 5.14 -3.45
C ILE A 64 -0.39 5.67 -2.02
N ILE A 65 -0.24 4.78 -1.03
CA ILE A 65 0.05 5.19 0.35
C ILE A 65 1.41 5.88 0.44
N ALA A 66 2.45 5.33 -0.20
CA ALA A 66 3.77 5.95 -0.21
C ALA A 66 3.74 7.37 -0.79
N LEU A 67 2.96 7.59 -1.87
CA LEU A 67 2.77 8.91 -2.45
C LEU A 67 2.09 9.86 -1.46
N HIS A 68 1.04 9.40 -0.78
CA HIS A 68 0.38 10.21 0.25
C HIS A 68 1.32 10.59 1.40
N VAL A 69 2.12 9.64 1.89
CA VAL A 69 3.13 9.89 2.94
C VAL A 69 4.19 10.88 2.45
N HIS A 70 4.68 10.72 1.22
CA HIS A 70 5.63 11.65 0.61
C HIS A 70 5.06 13.07 0.56
N ASP A 71 3.82 13.24 0.10
CA ASP A 71 3.16 14.55 0.04
C ASP A 71 3.00 15.14 1.46
N MET A 72 2.64 14.34 2.47
CA MET A 72 2.54 14.80 3.86
C MET A 72 3.90 15.26 4.43
N GLU A 73 4.98 14.54 4.15
CA GLU A 73 6.33 14.87 4.64
C GLU A 73 6.99 16.04 3.90
N ASN A 74 6.59 16.32 2.65
CA ASN A 74 7.19 17.35 1.80
C ASN A 74 6.30 18.58 1.56
N SER A 75 5.09 18.62 2.13
CA SER A 75 4.20 19.79 2.08
C SER A 75 4.42 20.76 3.25
N GLU A 76 5.58 20.72 3.92
CA GLU A 76 6.07 21.76 4.85
C GLU A 76 6.95 22.81 4.16
#